data_AF-A0A2S8FQ31-F1
#
_entry.id   AF-A0A2S8FQ31-F1
#
_cell.length_a   1.000
_cell.length_b   1.000
_cell.length_c   1.000
_cell.angle_alpha   90.00
_cell.angle_beta   90.00
_cell.angle_gamma   90.00
#
_symmetry.space_group_name_H-M   'P 1'
#
loop_
_entity.id
_entity.type
_entity.pdbx_description
1 polymer ?
#
loop_
_entity_poly.entity_id
_entity_poly.type
_entity_poly.pdbx_seq_one_letter_code
_entity_poly.pdbx_strand_id
1 'polypeptide(L)'
;MNSSSQNPFASPATAAEASHPRDGMTIVCLVPLWVWSPLSNAAAYLGTPADPLSTFMAMGINLLWLWMGAVVGARGNWLIRFLAVAGIGLPLGYLTYLLGVYYGPGLVAAYILGNLALGAIGWRMIPNGRLPIIGAFSVGYFLGSFLCLVGSVPLAVAGSIIGYLAVKKTLPNVEP
;
A
#
# COMPACT_ATOMS: atom_id res chain seq x y z
N MET A 1 1.27 -44.17 -2.87
CA MET A 1 2.03 -43.34 -1.91
C MET A 1 2.67 -42.20 -2.71
N ASN A 2 2.04 -41.02 -2.73
CA ASN A 2 2.58 -39.84 -3.42
C ASN A 2 3.56 -39.14 -2.48
N SER A 3 4.86 -39.39 -2.66
CA SER A 3 5.89 -38.54 -2.06
C SER A 3 5.83 -37.18 -2.73
N SER A 4 5.45 -36.15 -1.98
CA SER A 4 5.61 -34.76 -2.40
C SER A 4 7.09 -34.55 -2.71
N SER A 5 7.41 -34.19 -3.96
CA SER A 5 8.76 -33.78 -4.34
C SER A 5 9.05 -32.44 -3.68
N GLN A 6 9.53 -32.50 -2.43
CA GLN A 6 10.16 -31.35 -1.80
C GLN A 6 11.36 -30.98 -2.65
N ASN A 7 11.27 -29.83 -3.33
CA ASN A 7 12.36 -29.29 -4.12
C ASN A 7 13.59 -29.16 -3.20
N PRO A 8 14.67 -29.93 -3.44
CA PRO A 8 15.81 -30.00 -2.53
C PRO A 8 16.62 -28.69 -2.50
N PHE A 9 16.29 -27.72 -3.36
CA PHE A 9 16.93 -26.41 -3.43
C PHE A 9 16.10 -25.29 -2.78
N ALA A 10 14.93 -25.59 -2.21
CA ALA A 10 14.15 -24.60 -1.48
C ALA A 10 14.86 -24.24 -0.17
N SER A 11 15.13 -22.95 0.06
CA SER A 11 15.69 -22.50 1.33
C SER A 11 14.72 -22.84 2.48
N PRO A 12 15.20 -23.05 3.72
CA PRO A 12 14.34 -23.40 4.86
C PRO A 12 13.19 -22.40 5.08
N ALA A 13 13.42 -21.12 4.76
CA ALA A 13 12.41 -20.07 4.78
C ALA A 13 11.29 -20.30 3.74
N THR A 14 11.64 -20.77 2.55
CA THR A 14 10.72 -21.06 1.44
C THR A 14 9.90 -22.33 1.72
N ALA A 15 10.49 -23.32 2.39
CA ALA A 15 9.79 -24.53 2.84
C ALA A 15 8.82 -24.24 3.99
N ALA A 16 9.18 -23.33 4.91
CA ALA A 16 8.28 -22.86 5.97
C ALA A 16 7.12 -22.03 5.42
N GLU A 17 7.35 -21.19 4.40
CA GLU A 17 6.28 -20.44 3.71
C GLU A 17 5.28 -21.35 2.98
N ALA A 18 5.73 -22.51 2.47
CA ALA A 18 4.87 -23.52 1.85
C ALA A 18 4.01 -24.30 2.84
N SER A 19 4.33 -24.25 4.14
CA SER A 19 3.64 -24.99 5.21
C SER A 19 2.52 -24.21 5.91
N HIS A 20 2.41 -22.90 5.64
CA HIS A 20 1.24 -22.16 6.08
C HIS A 20 0.04 -22.54 5.21
N PRO A 21 -1.13 -22.82 5.82
CA PRO A 21 -2.36 -22.95 5.05
C PRO A 21 -2.45 -21.73 4.14
N ARG A 22 -2.65 -21.97 2.84
CA ARG A 22 -2.96 -20.91 1.88
C ARG A 22 -4.34 -20.38 2.25
N ASP A 23 -4.41 -19.59 3.32
CA ASP A 23 -5.63 -18.95 3.77
C ASP A 23 -6.20 -18.21 2.55
N GLY A 24 -7.38 -18.65 2.14
CA GLY A 24 -8.02 -18.20 0.91
C GLY A 24 -7.97 -16.69 0.86
N MET A 25 -7.32 -16.16 -0.17
CA MET A 25 -7.22 -14.73 -0.39
C MET A 25 -8.65 -14.18 -0.51
N THR A 26 -9.12 -13.43 0.48
CA THR A 26 -10.46 -12.83 0.50
C THR A 26 -10.38 -11.37 0.10
N ILE A 27 -11.44 -10.83 -0.49
CA ILE A 27 -11.50 -9.42 -0.88
C ILE A 27 -11.33 -8.44 0.30
N VAL A 28 -11.62 -8.91 1.53
CA VAL A 28 -11.46 -8.16 2.78
C VAL A 28 -10.01 -7.72 3.00
N CYS A 29 -9.02 -8.42 2.43
CA CYS A 29 -7.62 -8.01 2.52
C CYS A 29 -7.33 -6.64 1.87
N LEU A 30 -8.23 -6.14 1.01
CA LEU A 30 -8.09 -4.86 0.33
C LEU A 30 -8.65 -3.68 1.13
N VAL A 31 -9.41 -3.93 2.20
CA VAL A 31 -10.06 -2.90 3.02
C VAL A 31 -9.09 -1.81 3.51
N PRO A 32 -7.86 -2.12 3.98
CA PRO A 32 -6.92 -1.07 4.38
C PRO A 32 -6.60 -0.08 3.24
N LEU A 33 -6.50 -0.56 2.00
CA LEU A 33 -6.26 0.31 0.83
C LEU A 33 -7.49 1.17 0.52
N TRP A 34 -8.68 0.59 0.67
CA TRP A 34 -9.95 1.29 0.44
C TRP A 34 -10.28 2.30 1.53
N VAL A 35 -9.85 2.08 2.77
CA VAL A 35 -9.94 3.04 3.88
C VAL A 35 -8.89 4.14 3.70
N TRP A 36 -7.69 3.77 3.28
CA TRP A 36 -6.61 4.72 3.02
C TRP A 36 -6.97 5.72 1.92
N SER A 37 -7.57 5.27 0.82
CA SER A 37 -7.88 6.11 -0.34
C SER A 37 -8.72 7.37 -0.04
N PRO A 38 -9.91 7.28 0.59
CA PRO A 38 -10.72 8.45 0.93
C PRO A 38 -10.06 9.32 2.01
N LEU A 39 -9.37 8.73 2.99
CA LEU A 39 -8.66 9.51 4.02
C LEU A 39 -7.51 10.32 3.42
N SER A 40 -6.74 9.70 2.51
CA SER A 40 -5.68 10.35 1.75
C SER A 40 -6.22 11.49 0.89
N ASN A 41 -7.34 11.28 0.19
CA ASN A 41 -7.99 12.32 -0.59
C ASN A 41 -8.47 13.49 0.27
N ALA A 42 -9.17 13.20 1.38
CA ALA A 42 -9.65 14.22 2.30
C ALA A 42 -8.48 15.03 2.90
N ALA A 43 -7.39 14.35 3.24
CA ALA A 43 -6.19 15.02 3.72
C ALA A 43 -5.56 15.93 2.65
N ALA A 44 -5.38 15.45 1.42
CA ALA A 44 -4.88 16.30 0.33
C ALA A 44 -5.77 17.56 0.16
N TYR A 45 -7.08 17.38 0.09
CA TYR A 45 -8.03 18.49 -0.10
C TYR A 45 -8.06 19.52 1.03
N LEU A 46 -8.08 19.05 2.27
CA LEU A 46 -8.21 19.91 3.44
C LEU A 46 -6.86 20.47 3.91
N GLY A 47 -5.77 19.79 3.54
CA GLY A 47 -4.42 20.10 3.98
C GLY A 47 -3.67 21.07 3.08
N THR A 48 -3.93 21.06 1.77
CA THR A 48 -3.19 21.88 0.81
C THR A 48 -3.91 23.13 0.36
N PRO A 49 -3.18 24.14 -0.17
CA PRO A 49 -3.80 25.27 -0.86
C PRO A 49 -4.70 24.79 -2.01
N ALA A 50 -5.69 25.61 -2.36
CA ALA A 50 -6.73 25.29 -3.35
C ALA A 50 -6.24 25.38 -4.81
N ASP A 51 -4.97 25.07 -5.06
CA ASP A 51 -4.41 25.01 -6.40
C ASP A 51 -4.25 23.52 -6.86
N PRO A 52 -4.50 23.23 -8.15
CA PRO A 52 -4.46 21.86 -8.66
C PRO A 52 -3.10 21.18 -8.51
N LEU A 53 -2.01 21.95 -8.61
CA LEU A 53 -0.65 21.41 -8.58
C LEU A 53 -0.29 20.93 -7.17
N SER A 54 -0.54 21.75 -6.13
CA SER A 54 -0.30 21.38 -4.73
C SER A 54 -1.15 20.18 -4.32
N THR A 55 -2.41 20.14 -4.77
CA THR A 55 -3.30 19.00 -4.51
C THR A 55 -2.74 17.73 -5.15
N PHE A 56 -2.30 17.80 -6.41
CA PHE A 56 -1.69 16.66 -7.11
C PHE A 56 -0.38 16.20 -6.45
N MET A 57 0.47 17.15 -6.04
CA MET A 57 1.70 16.85 -5.29
C MET A 57 1.40 16.16 -3.96
N ALA A 58 0.40 16.63 -3.21
CA ALA A 58 -0.03 15.99 -1.98
C ALA A 58 -0.51 14.56 -2.23
N MET A 59 -1.35 14.33 -3.24
CA MET A 59 -1.76 12.96 -3.59
C MET A 59 -0.58 12.04 -3.91
N GLY A 60 0.42 12.54 -4.65
CA GLY A 60 1.65 11.81 -4.92
C GLY A 60 2.43 11.48 -3.63
N ILE A 61 2.57 12.46 -2.73
CA ILE A 61 3.23 12.28 -1.42
C ILE A 61 2.48 11.29 -0.55
N ASN A 62 1.15 11.33 -0.55
CA ASN A 62 0.33 10.38 0.20
C ASN A 62 0.60 8.96 -0.29
N LEU A 63 0.61 8.77 -1.61
CA LEU A 63 0.90 7.48 -2.21
C LEU A 63 2.31 6.99 -1.83
N LEU A 64 3.31 7.89 -1.79
CA LEU A 64 4.64 7.55 -1.28
C LEU A 64 4.60 7.14 0.20
N TRP A 65 3.80 7.80 1.04
CA TRP A 65 3.61 7.39 2.43
C TRP A 65 2.96 6.02 2.57
N LEU A 66 2.00 5.66 1.71
CA LEU A 66 1.43 4.31 1.66
C LEU A 66 2.52 3.27 1.35
N TRP A 67 3.34 3.53 0.34
CA TRP A 67 4.45 2.64 -0.04
C TRP A 67 5.51 2.54 1.06
N MET A 68 5.82 3.65 1.73
CA MET A 68 6.70 3.63 2.91
C MET A 68 6.10 2.80 4.05
N GLY A 69 4.79 2.88 4.25
CA GLY A 69 4.06 2.01 5.17
C GLY A 69 4.20 0.53 4.79
N ALA A 70 4.16 0.21 3.50
CA ALA A 70 4.36 -1.15 3.00
C ALA A 70 5.82 -1.66 3.14
N VAL A 71 6.82 -0.76 3.18
CA VAL A 71 8.23 -1.08 3.48
C VAL A 71 8.46 -1.28 4.99
N VAL A 72 7.84 -0.45 5.84
CA VAL A 72 7.46 -0.87 7.21
C VAL A 72 6.54 -2.10 7.05
N GLY A 73 6.12 -2.89 8.02
CA GLY A 73 5.24 -4.05 7.71
C GLY A 73 5.86 -5.24 6.92
N ALA A 74 6.73 -5.05 5.93
CA ALA A 74 7.47 -6.09 5.23
C ALA A 74 8.42 -6.85 6.17
N ARG A 75 8.55 -8.18 5.96
CA ARG A 75 9.33 -9.09 6.81
C ARG A 75 10.86 -9.04 6.56
N GLY A 76 11.36 -8.01 5.87
CA GLY A 76 12.78 -7.84 5.55
C GLY A 76 13.63 -7.30 6.71
N ASN A 77 14.93 -7.15 6.44
CA ASN A 77 15.92 -6.64 7.40
C ASN A 77 15.48 -5.29 7.99
N TRP A 78 15.39 -5.23 9.31
CA TRP A 78 14.94 -4.06 10.06
C TRP A 78 15.81 -2.83 9.80
N LEU A 79 17.11 -3.01 9.58
CA LEU A 79 18.06 -1.91 9.34
C LEU A 79 17.77 -1.22 8.00
N ILE A 80 17.52 -1.99 6.94
CA ILE A 80 17.19 -1.46 5.61
C ILE A 80 15.86 -0.68 5.68
N ARG A 81 14.89 -1.20 6.42
CA ARG A 81 13.59 -0.54 6.62
C ARG A 81 13.76 0.77 7.38
N PHE A 82 14.57 0.78 8.43
CA PHE A 82 14.88 1.99 9.18
C PHE A 82 15.59 3.03 8.31
N LEU A 83 16.61 2.63 7.56
CA LEU A 83 17.35 3.52 6.66
C LEU A 83 16.45 4.07 5.54
N ALA A 84 15.57 3.26 4.97
CA ALA A 84 14.59 3.73 3.99
C ALA A 84 13.63 4.75 4.60
N VAL A 85 13.10 4.48 5.80
CA VAL A 85 12.19 5.40 6.51
C VAL A 85 12.88 6.68 6.93
N ALA A 86 14.11 6.62 7.44
CA ALA A 86 14.86 7.81 7.80
C ALA A 86 15.28 8.60 6.56
N GLY A 87 15.87 7.95 5.56
CA GLY A 87 16.41 8.59 4.36
C GLY A 87 15.35 9.18 3.44
N ILE A 88 14.22 8.49 3.24
CA ILE A 88 13.13 8.96 2.37
C ILE A 88 12.04 9.66 3.19
N GLY A 89 11.74 9.17 4.39
CA GLY A 89 10.66 9.71 5.22
C GLY A 89 10.97 11.09 5.81
N LEU A 90 12.23 11.42 6.11
CA LEU A 90 12.57 12.79 6.57
C LEU A 90 12.32 13.86 5.49
N PRO A 91 12.85 13.75 4.26
CA PRO A 91 12.55 14.72 3.21
C PRO A 91 11.07 14.71 2.82
N LEU A 92 10.42 13.54 2.82
CA LEU A 92 8.98 13.44 2.54
C LEU A 92 8.14 14.09 3.65
N GLY A 93 8.55 13.97 4.91
CA GLY A 93 7.92 14.61 6.07
C GLY A 93 8.05 16.12 6.01
N TYR A 94 9.22 16.62 5.65
CA TYR A 94 9.44 18.04 5.43
C TYR A 94 8.55 18.58 4.29
N LEU A 95 8.47 17.89 3.16
CA LEU A 95 7.58 18.26 2.06
C LEU A 95 6.11 18.23 2.46
N THR A 96 5.69 17.23 3.24
CA THR A 96 4.32 17.13 3.77
C THR A 96 3.98 18.31 4.67
N TYR A 97 4.93 18.73 5.51
CA TYR A 97 4.78 19.91 6.37
C TYR A 97 4.67 21.20 5.55
N LEU A 98 5.51 21.38 4.52
CA LEU A 98 5.47 22.56 3.67
C LEU A 98 4.18 22.68 2.84
N LEU A 99 3.67 21.55 2.32
CA LEU A 99 2.43 21.52 1.54
C LEU A 99 1.18 21.60 2.40
N GLY A 100 1.25 21.06 3.62
CA GLY A 100 0.20 21.09 4.63
C GLY A 100 0.10 22.44 5.31
N VAL A 101 -0.13 23.53 4.56
CA VAL A 101 -0.16 24.91 5.09
C VAL A 101 -1.15 25.07 6.25
N TYR A 102 -2.20 24.24 6.28
CA TYR A 102 -3.22 24.23 7.33
C TYR A 102 -2.96 23.21 8.45
N TYR A 103 -1.90 22.41 8.37
CA TYR A 103 -1.57 21.41 9.38
C TYR A 103 -0.59 21.96 10.41
N GLY A 104 -1.00 21.94 11.66
CA GLY A 104 -0.06 22.01 12.78
C GLY A 104 0.86 20.78 12.79
N PRO A 105 2.06 20.86 13.40
CA PRO A 105 3.03 19.77 13.41
C PRO A 105 2.48 18.45 13.98
N GLY A 106 1.59 18.52 14.98
CA GLY A 106 0.91 17.35 15.54
C GLY A 106 -0.04 16.65 14.54
N LEU A 107 -0.75 17.42 13.71
CA LEU A 107 -1.62 16.87 12.67
C LEU A 107 -0.80 16.24 11.55
N VAL A 108 0.31 16.87 11.14
CA VAL A 108 1.25 16.27 10.18
C VAL A 108 1.80 14.94 10.69
N ALA A 109 2.21 14.88 11.96
CA ALA A 109 2.70 13.64 12.54
C ALA A 109 1.63 12.53 12.57
N ALA A 110 0.42 12.84 13.04
CA ALA A 110 -0.69 11.90 13.05
C ALA A 110 -1.06 11.42 11.63
N TYR A 111 -1.03 12.34 10.67
CA TYR A 111 -1.27 12.08 9.26
C TYR A 111 -0.23 11.10 8.67
N ILE A 112 1.06 11.37 8.88
CA ILE A 112 2.14 10.49 8.43
C ILE A 112 2.01 9.10 9.07
N LEU A 113 1.78 9.04 10.39
CA LEU A 113 1.60 7.78 11.11
C LEU A 113 0.41 6.99 10.60
N GLY A 114 -0.72 7.64 10.29
CA GLY A 114 -1.91 7.01 9.74
C GLY A 114 -1.64 6.37 8.37
N ASN A 115 -0.94 7.07 7.48
CA ASN A 115 -0.54 6.52 6.18
C ASN A 115 0.41 5.33 6.31
N LEU A 116 1.43 5.46 7.16
CA LEU A 116 2.39 4.38 7.41
C LEU A 116 1.71 3.15 8.00
N ALA A 117 0.79 3.34 8.96
CA ALA A 117 0.05 2.25 9.59
C ALA A 117 -0.84 1.52 8.58
N LEU A 118 -1.62 2.27 7.79
CA LEU A 118 -2.50 1.67 6.78
C LEU A 118 -1.72 0.96 5.67
N GLY A 119 -0.57 1.50 5.24
CA GLY A 119 0.33 0.83 4.31
C GLY A 119 0.91 -0.47 4.89
N ALA A 120 1.35 -0.46 6.16
CA ALA A 120 1.89 -1.62 6.83
C ALA A 120 0.83 -2.72 7.05
N ILE A 121 -0.38 -2.31 7.44
CA ILE A 121 -1.52 -3.21 7.62
C ILE A 121 -1.94 -3.79 6.26
N GLY A 122 -2.08 -2.95 5.22
CA GLY A 122 -2.41 -3.41 3.87
C GLY A 122 -1.40 -4.42 3.34
N TRP A 123 -0.09 -4.16 3.52
CA TRP A 123 0.96 -5.12 3.16
C TRP A 123 0.83 -6.45 3.91
N ARG A 124 0.51 -6.42 5.20
CA ARG A 124 0.40 -7.64 6.02
C ARG A 124 -0.89 -8.41 5.79
N MET A 125 -2.00 -7.74 5.50
CA MET A 125 -3.30 -8.37 5.29
C MET A 125 -3.41 -9.06 3.93
N ILE A 126 -2.68 -8.61 2.92
CA ILE A 126 -2.66 -9.26 1.60
C ILE A 126 -1.70 -10.46 1.67
N PRO A 127 -2.17 -11.72 1.60
CA PRO A 127 -1.29 -12.88 1.81
C PRO A 127 -0.36 -13.13 0.63
N ASN A 128 -0.87 -12.99 -0.61
CA ASN A 128 -0.15 -13.28 -1.85
C ASN A 128 -0.32 -12.14 -2.87
N GLY A 129 0.68 -11.93 -3.74
CA GLY A 129 0.60 -10.94 -4.82
C GLY A 129 0.47 -9.49 -4.36
N ARG A 130 1.08 -9.13 -3.22
CA ARG A 130 1.02 -7.78 -2.61
C ARG A 130 1.42 -6.67 -3.59
N LEU A 131 2.55 -6.85 -4.26
CA LEU A 131 3.10 -5.88 -5.21
C LEU A 131 2.17 -5.58 -6.39
N PRO A 132 1.67 -6.56 -7.16
CA PRO A 132 0.76 -6.27 -8.26
C PRO A 132 -0.57 -5.65 -7.80
N ILE A 133 -1.06 -6.00 -6.61
CA ILE A 133 -2.32 -5.42 -6.08
C ILE A 133 -2.14 -3.97 -5.68
N ILE A 134 -1.12 -3.67 -4.87
CA ILE A 134 -0.83 -2.30 -4.43
C ILE A 134 -0.37 -1.46 -5.62
N GLY A 135 0.34 -2.05 -6.59
CA GLY A 135 0.71 -1.42 -7.86
C GLY A 135 -0.52 -1.06 -8.68
N ALA A 136 -1.45 -1.98 -8.91
CA ALA A 136 -2.68 -1.70 -9.66
C ALA A 136 -3.58 -0.68 -8.93
N PHE A 137 -3.65 -0.75 -7.60
CA PHE A 137 -4.26 0.29 -6.77
C PHE A 137 -3.62 1.66 -7.00
N SER A 138 -2.29 1.74 -7.00
CA SER A 138 -1.53 2.97 -7.21
C SER A 138 -1.77 3.58 -8.60
N VAL A 139 -1.82 2.74 -9.64
CA VAL A 139 -2.14 3.17 -11.01
C VAL A 139 -3.56 3.70 -11.08
N GLY A 140 -4.53 3.00 -10.48
CA GLY A 140 -5.91 3.46 -10.42
C GLY A 140 -6.05 4.78 -9.65
N TYR A 141 -5.37 4.91 -8.51
CA TYR A 141 -5.33 6.14 -7.73
C TYR A 141 -4.78 7.31 -8.53
N PHE A 142 -3.63 7.12 -9.19
CA PHE A 142 -2.98 8.16 -9.99
C PHE A 142 -3.82 8.55 -11.22
N LEU A 143 -4.34 7.57 -11.96
CA LEU A 143 -5.19 7.83 -13.13
C LEU A 143 -6.49 8.53 -12.74
N GLY A 144 -7.11 8.11 -11.63
CA GLY A 144 -8.28 8.79 -11.10
C GLY A 144 -7.97 10.19 -10.62
N SER A 145 -6.80 10.44 -10.04
CA SER A 145 -6.35 11.78 -9.66
C SER A 145 -6.22 12.71 -10.88
N PHE A 146 -5.78 12.18 -12.02
CA PHE A 146 -5.66 12.92 -13.28
C PHE A 146 -7.03 13.26 -13.89
N LEU A 147 -8.02 12.38 -13.76
CA LEU A 147 -9.39 12.55 -14.29
C LEU A 147 -10.34 13.35 -13.38
N CYS A 148 -9.79 14.08 -12.39
CA CYS A 148 -10.44 14.72 -11.23
C CYS A 148 -10.48 13.84 -9.97
N LEU A 149 -10.25 14.46 -8.82
CA LEU A 149 -10.11 13.80 -7.51
C LEU A 149 -11.25 12.84 -7.11
N VAL A 150 -12.50 13.10 -7.53
CA VAL A 150 -13.64 12.18 -7.30
C VAL A 150 -13.41 10.83 -7.96
N GLY A 151 -12.64 10.78 -9.05
CA GLY A 151 -12.24 9.57 -9.75
C GLY A 151 -11.16 8.76 -9.02
N SER A 152 -10.35 9.36 -8.15
CA SER A 152 -9.21 8.67 -7.52
C SER A 152 -9.64 7.51 -6.63
N VAL A 153 -10.69 7.67 -5.83
CA VAL A 153 -11.22 6.60 -4.96
C VAL A 153 -11.79 5.44 -5.77
N PRO A 154 -12.78 5.62 -6.67
CA PRO A 154 -13.35 4.53 -7.43
C PRO A 154 -12.34 3.86 -8.36
N LEU A 155 -11.42 4.61 -9.00
CA LEU A 155 -10.40 4.01 -9.86
C LEU A 155 -9.33 3.28 -9.04
N ALA A 156 -8.93 3.76 -7.87
CA ALA A 156 -8.02 3.03 -6.99
C ALA A 156 -8.63 1.70 -6.50
N VAL A 157 -9.92 1.72 -6.11
CA VAL A 157 -10.67 0.51 -5.75
C VAL A 157 -10.72 -0.45 -6.92
N ALA A 158 -11.13 0.01 -8.11
CA ALA A 158 -11.16 -0.81 -9.32
C ALA A 158 -9.78 -1.40 -9.66
N GLY A 159 -8.73 -0.60 -9.58
CA GLY A 159 -7.34 -1.03 -9.78
C GLY A 159 -6.94 -2.15 -8.82
N SER A 160 -7.22 -1.99 -7.52
CA SER A 160 -6.93 -3.04 -6.54
C SER A 160 -7.71 -4.34 -6.80
N ILE A 161 -8.97 -4.25 -7.24
CA ILE A 161 -9.79 -5.42 -7.59
C ILE A 161 -9.24 -6.12 -8.83
N ILE A 162 -8.83 -5.37 -9.86
CA ILE A 162 -8.20 -5.94 -11.06
C ILE A 162 -6.90 -6.65 -10.68
N GLY A 163 -6.04 -6.01 -9.87
CA GLY A 163 -4.81 -6.63 -9.37
C GLY A 163 -5.10 -7.90 -8.55
N TYR A 164 -6.12 -7.86 -7.70
CA TYR A 164 -6.56 -9.01 -6.91
C TYR A 164 -7.03 -10.16 -7.80
N LEU A 165 -7.86 -9.88 -8.81
CA LEU A 165 -8.34 -10.90 -9.75
C LEU A 165 -7.23 -11.49 -10.60
N ALA A 166 -6.26 -10.66 -11.02
CA ALA A 166 -5.09 -11.11 -11.77
C ALA A 166 -4.23 -12.08 -10.93
N VAL A 167 -3.96 -11.74 -9.66
CA VAL A 167 -3.24 -12.61 -8.73
C VAL A 167 -4.04 -13.88 -8.43
N LYS A 168 -5.35 -13.77 -8.21
CA LYS A 168 -6.19 -14.93 -7.93
C LYS A 168 -6.17 -15.95 -9.08
N LYS A 169 -6.15 -15.48 -10.33
CA LYS A 169 -6.05 -16.35 -11.52
C LYS A 169 -4.72 -17.07 -11.65
N THR A 170 -3.63 -16.53 -11.11
CA THR A 170 -2.29 -17.15 -11.18
C THR A 170 -2.03 -18.10 -10.01
N LEU A 171 -2.86 -18.08 -8.97
CA LEU A 171 -2.77 -19.03 -7.88
C LEU A 171 -3.36 -20.38 -8.32
N PRO A 172 -2.71 -21.52 -8.00
CA PRO A 172 -3.28 -22.84 -8.28
C PRO A 172 -4.63 -22.96 -7.56
N ASN A 173 -5.70 -23.24 -8.30
CA ASN A 173 -6.99 -23.60 -7.71
C ASN A 173 -6.77 -24.85 -6.87
N VAL A 174 -6.80 -24.71 -5.55
CA VAL A 174 -6.99 -25.86 -4.66
C VAL A 174 -8.49 -26.10 -4.68
N GLU A 175 -8.94 -27.02 -5.54
CA GLU A 175 -10.30 -27.53 -5.47
C GLU A 175 -10.50 -28.18 -4.08
N PRO A 176 -11.63 -27.92 -3.41
CA PRO A 176 -11.95 -28.52 -2.11
C PRO A 176 -12.17 -30.03 -2.21
#